data_AF-A0A162BC69-F1
#
_entry.id   AF-A0A162BC69-F1
#
_cell.length_a   1.000
_cell.length_b   1.000
_cell.length_c   1.000
_cell.angle_alpha   90.00
_cell.angle_beta   90.00
_cell.angle_gamma   90.00
#
_symmetry.space_group_name_H-M   'P 1'
#
loop_
_entity.id
_entity.type
_entity.pdbx_description
1 polymer ?
#
loop_
_entity_poly.entity_id
_entity_poly.type
_entity_poly.pdbx_seq_one_letter_code
_entity_poly.pdbx_strand_id
1 'polypeptide(L)'
;MENIKIIRDKSDLEGTCYVELSLGKYRGKHWEETSLFFEEETFGFIEMIFERNIPDYDHYSMNDADSESWYKVIAELKELEVLLKSATDFGEIVDKVGFVFGGTRDYFQNHFQLSKEQLQKMVSELAEWAEVNIVKHGHIAILGI
;
A
#
# COMPACT_ATOMS: atom_id res chain seq x y z
N MET A 1 -2.36 -15.44 4.41
CA MET A 1 -1.49 -14.33 4.86
C MET A 1 -1.56 -14.18 6.37
N GLU A 2 -0.41 -14.10 7.06
CA GLU A 2 -0.34 -13.95 8.53
C GLU A 2 0.31 -12.64 8.98
N ASN A 3 0.79 -11.82 8.03
CA ASN A 3 1.59 -10.64 8.34
C ASN A 3 1.36 -9.52 7.32
N ILE A 4 0.68 -8.45 7.76
CA ILE A 4 0.49 -7.24 6.96
C ILE A 4 1.66 -6.30 7.25
N LYS A 5 2.59 -6.15 6.30
CA LYS A 5 3.80 -5.34 6.48
C LYS A 5 4.33 -4.79 5.16
N ILE A 6 5.11 -3.72 5.28
CA ILE A 6 6.00 -3.24 4.21
C ILE A 6 7.27 -4.09 4.22
N ILE A 7 7.70 -4.57 3.05
CA ILE A 7 8.98 -5.26 2.88
C ILE A 7 10.00 -4.25 2.35
N ARG A 8 11.20 -4.25 2.94
CA ARG A 8 12.29 -3.31 2.61
C ARG A 8 13.56 -4.04 2.20
N ASP A 9 13.84 -5.18 2.82
CA ASP A 9 14.99 -6.01 2.49
C ASP A 9 14.60 -6.96 1.35
N LYS A 10 15.34 -6.92 0.25
CA LYS A 10 15.10 -7.79 -0.90
C LYS A 10 15.34 -9.26 -0.61
N SER A 11 16.14 -9.58 0.41
CA SER A 11 16.35 -10.96 0.83
C SER A 11 15.12 -11.60 1.49
N ASP A 12 14.12 -10.79 1.88
CA ASP A 12 12.82 -11.25 2.36
C ASP A 12 11.83 -11.57 1.23
N LEU A 13 12.20 -11.34 -0.04
CA LEU A 13 11.32 -11.58 -1.19
C LEU A 13 11.43 -13.03 -1.67
N GLU A 14 10.29 -13.70 -1.78
CA GLU A 14 10.18 -15.05 -2.31
C GLU A 14 9.40 -15.02 -3.64
N GLY A 15 10.12 -15.08 -4.77
CA GLY A 15 9.53 -14.99 -6.11
C GLY A 15 9.48 -13.56 -6.65
N THR A 16 8.51 -13.26 -7.53
CA THR A 16 8.45 -11.97 -8.26
C THR A 16 7.11 -11.25 -8.15
N CYS A 17 6.14 -11.81 -7.41
CA CYS A 17 4.76 -11.31 -7.35
C CYS A 17 4.62 -10.24 -6.25
N TYR A 18 5.29 -9.10 -6.44
CA TYR A 18 5.29 -7.99 -5.48
C TYR A 18 5.00 -6.67 -6.20
N VAL A 19 4.18 -5.84 -5.56
CA VAL A 19 4.05 -4.43 -5.94
C VAL A 19 5.25 -3.68 -5.37
N GLU A 20 5.93 -2.88 -6.20
CA GLU A 20 7.09 -2.07 -5.81
C GLU A 20 6.74 -0.57 -5.85
N LEU A 21 7.04 0.15 -4.77
CA LEU A 21 7.03 1.62 -4.76
C LEU A 21 8.45 2.15 -4.95
N SER A 22 8.72 2.73 -6.11
CA SER A 22 10.06 3.19 -6.51
C SER A 22 10.15 4.72 -6.49
N LEU A 23 11.28 5.26 -6.01
CA LEU A 23 11.46 6.70 -5.89
C LEU A 23 11.74 7.37 -7.24
N GLY A 24 10.96 8.41 -7.56
CA GLY A 24 10.99 9.09 -8.84
C GLY A 24 10.10 8.41 -9.88
N LYS A 25 10.25 8.83 -11.14
CA LYS A 25 9.61 8.15 -12.27
C LYS A 25 10.26 6.80 -12.53
N TYR A 26 9.50 5.85 -13.04
CA TYR A 26 10.00 4.56 -13.50
C TYR A 26 11.01 4.75 -14.64
N ARG A 27 12.14 4.04 -14.54
CA ARG A 27 13.27 4.15 -15.49
C ARG A 27 13.62 2.82 -16.15
N GLY A 28 12.71 1.86 -16.16
CA GLY A 28 12.97 0.51 -16.69
C GLY A 28 13.78 -0.36 -15.73
N LYS A 29 13.74 -0.08 -14.42
CA LYS A 29 14.45 -0.85 -13.39
C LYS A 29 13.50 -1.20 -12.25
N HIS A 30 13.65 -2.42 -11.75
CA HIS A 30 12.94 -2.98 -10.62
C HIS A 30 13.92 -3.34 -9.52
N TRP A 31 13.39 -3.62 -8.33
CA TRP A 31 14.13 -4.13 -7.18
C TRP A 31 15.23 -3.16 -6.72
N GLU A 32 14.93 -1.86 -6.75
CA GLU A 32 15.85 -0.84 -6.27
C GLU A 32 15.98 -0.92 -4.73
N GLU A 33 17.18 -0.69 -4.19
CA GLU A 33 17.46 -0.82 -2.74
C GLU A 33 16.64 0.14 -1.87
N THR A 34 16.14 1.23 -2.47
CA THR A 34 15.36 2.27 -1.79
C THR A 34 13.87 2.04 -1.88
N SER A 35 13.42 1.03 -2.63
CA SER A 35 12.00 0.77 -2.86
C SER A 35 11.33 0.15 -1.64
N LEU A 36 10.00 0.29 -1.61
CA LEU A 36 9.14 -0.52 -0.74
C LEU A 36 8.51 -1.64 -1.55
N PHE A 37 8.34 -2.81 -0.95
CA PHE A 37 7.70 -3.95 -1.58
C PHE A 37 6.50 -4.42 -0.77
N PHE A 38 5.48 -4.90 -1.48
CA PHE A 38 4.23 -5.40 -0.91
C PHE A 38 3.85 -6.70 -1.61
N GLU A 39 3.45 -7.71 -0.85
CA GLU A 39 2.70 -8.82 -1.44
C GLU A 39 1.40 -8.28 -2.06
N GLU A 40 0.93 -8.90 -3.15
CA GLU A 40 -0.32 -8.52 -3.84
C GLU A 40 -1.49 -8.38 -2.85
N GLU A 41 -1.66 -9.37 -1.97
CA GLU A 41 -2.73 -9.38 -0.96
C GLU A 41 -2.60 -8.20 0.02
N THR A 42 -1.37 -7.84 0.39
CA THR A 42 -1.08 -6.75 1.32
C THR A 42 -1.33 -5.39 0.66
N PHE A 43 -0.88 -5.20 -0.58
CA PHE A 43 -1.13 -3.97 -1.33
C PHE A 43 -2.63 -3.78 -1.60
N GLY A 44 -3.34 -4.87 -1.89
CA GLY A 44 -4.78 -4.88 -2.13
C GLY A 44 -5.62 -4.26 -1.00
N PHE A 45 -5.15 -4.27 0.24
CA PHE A 45 -5.84 -3.57 1.35
C PHE A 45 -6.00 -2.08 1.11
N ILE A 46 -5.04 -1.45 0.43
CA ILE A 46 -4.96 -0.01 0.22
C ILE A 46 -5.05 0.38 -1.26
N GLU A 47 -5.10 -0.58 -2.17
CA GLU A 47 -5.05 -0.34 -3.61
C GLU A 47 -6.15 0.62 -4.11
N MET A 48 -7.36 0.53 -3.58
CA MET A 48 -8.45 1.46 -3.94
C MET A 48 -8.10 2.94 -3.70
N ILE A 49 -7.18 3.25 -2.78
CA ILE A 49 -6.69 4.62 -2.55
C ILE A 49 -5.87 5.08 -3.76
N PHE A 50 -5.05 4.19 -4.33
CA PHE A 50 -4.25 4.48 -5.52
C PHE A 50 -5.14 4.62 -6.75
N GLU A 51 -6.06 3.68 -6.98
CA GLU A 51 -7.01 3.71 -8.09
C GLU A 51 -7.81 5.02 -8.19
N ARG A 52 -8.18 5.60 -7.05
CA ARG A 52 -8.96 6.85 -7.00
C ARG A 52 -8.15 8.10 -7.26
N ASN A 53 -6.86 8.08 -6.91
CA ASN A 53 -6.04 9.28 -6.84
C ASN A 53 -4.98 9.37 -7.95
N ILE A 54 -4.69 8.26 -8.62
CA ILE A 54 -3.68 8.17 -9.67
C ILE A 54 -4.40 8.01 -11.01
N PRO A 55 -4.29 9.00 -11.92
CA PRO A 55 -4.86 8.90 -13.25
C PRO A 55 -4.35 7.65 -13.99
N ASP A 56 -5.27 6.97 -14.67
CA ASP A 56 -4.98 5.79 -15.50
C ASP A 56 -4.25 4.66 -14.75
N TYR A 57 -4.43 4.57 -13.42
CA TYR A 57 -3.86 3.49 -12.61
C TYR A 57 -4.24 2.11 -13.17
N ASP A 58 -3.25 1.25 -13.33
CA ASP A 58 -3.39 -0.13 -13.74
C ASP A 58 -2.50 -1.03 -12.86
N HIS A 59 -3.14 -1.98 -12.19
CA HIS A 59 -2.52 -2.97 -11.31
C HIS A 59 -1.39 -3.76 -11.99
N TYR A 60 -1.44 -3.94 -13.32
CA TYR A 60 -0.45 -4.70 -14.09
C TYR A 60 0.57 -3.80 -14.82
N SER A 61 0.60 -2.51 -14.51
CA SER A 61 1.40 -1.50 -15.21
C SER A 61 2.41 -0.81 -14.31
N MET A 62 3.26 0.00 -14.94
CA MET A 62 4.17 0.92 -14.26
C MET A 62 3.49 2.28 -14.17
N ASN A 63 3.05 2.64 -12.97
CA ASN A 63 2.24 3.83 -12.72
C ASN A 63 3.12 4.95 -12.18
N ASP A 64 3.50 5.90 -13.05
CA ASP A 64 4.20 7.12 -12.63
C ASP A 64 3.21 8.08 -11.96
N ALA A 65 3.29 8.20 -10.64
CA ALA A 65 2.47 9.14 -9.89
C ALA A 65 3.26 10.35 -9.41
N ASP A 66 2.74 11.54 -9.70
CA ASP A 66 3.33 12.82 -9.33
C ASP A 66 3.00 13.21 -7.88
N SER A 67 3.57 14.34 -7.44
CA SER A 67 3.38 14.83 -6.08
C SER A 67 1.93 15.19 -5.78
N GLU A 68 1.17 15.72 -6.73
CA GLU A 68 -0.25 16.03 -6.51
C GLU A 68 -1.05 14.76 -6.19
N SER A 69 -0.87 13.71 -6.99
CA SER A 69 -1.51 12.41 -6.79
C SER A 69 -1.11 11.81 -5.45
N TRP A 70 0.19 11.83 -5.12
CA TRP A 70 0.69 11.30 -3.86
C TRP A 70 0.24 12.09 -2.63
N TYR A 71 0.06 13.40 -2.71
CA TYR A 71 -0.49 14.16 -1.59
C TYR A 71 -1.93 13.74 -1.27
N LYS A 72 -2.73 13.40 -2.30
CA LYS A 72 -4.09 12.87 -2.09
C LYS A 72 -4.05 11.45 -1.52
N VAL A 73 -3.17 10.58 -2.05
CA VAL A 73 -2.93 9.23 -1.49
C VAL A 73 -2.52 9.31 -0.02
N ILE A 74 -1.56 10.17 0.33
CA ILE A 74 -1.10 10.36 1.72
C ILE A 74 -2.25 10.82 2.62
N ALA A 75 -3.10 11.74 2.15
CA ALA A 75 -4.25 12.20 2.92
C ALA A 75 -5.23 11.05 3.20
N GLU A 76 -5.59 10.26 2.19
CA GLU A 76 -6.48 9.11 2.37
C GLU A 76 -5.86 7.99 3.22
N LEU A 77 -4.54 7.77 3.13
CA LEU A 77 -3.82 6.85 4.03
C LEU A 77 -3.92 7.32 5.48
N LYS A 78 -3.72 8.62 5.75
CA LYS A 78 -3.87 9.19 7.11
C LYS A 78 -5.31 9.09 7.62
N GLU A 79 -6.31 9.28 6.75
CA GLU A 79 -7.72 9.07 7.10
C GLU A 79 -8.02 7.60 7.43
N LEU A 80 -7.51 6.66 6.62
CA LEU A 80 -7.63 5.24 6.88
C LEU A 80 -6.95 4.84 8.19
N GLU A 81 -5.78 5.40 8.50
CA GLU A 81 -5.09 5.17 9.77
C GLU A 81 -5.98 5.57 10.97
N VAL A 82 -6.62 6.74 10.91
CA VAL A 82 -7.53 7.22 11.96
C VAL A 82 -8.73 6.28 12.10
N LEU A 83 -9.33 5.87 10.98
CA LEU A 83 -10.43 4.91 10.96
C LEU A 83 -10.03 3.58 11.61
N LEU A 84 -8.88 3.02 11.24
CA LEU A 84 -8.37 1.76 11.80
C LEU A 84 -8.09 1.86 13.30
N LYS A 85 -7.64 3.02 13.80
CA LYS A 85 -7.46 3.25 15.25
C LYS A 85 -8.78 3.24 16.01
N SER A 86 -9.84 3.83 15.45
CA SER A 86 -11.13 3.94 16.13
C SER A 86 -12.04 2.73 15.94
N ALA A 87 -11.87 1.97 14.85
CA ALA A 87 -12.78 0.91 14.49
C ALA A 87 -12.78 -0.22 15.53
N THR A 88 -13.98 -0.61 15.97
CA THR A 88 -14.19 -1.67 16.95
C THR A 88 -14.71 -2.96 16.31
N ASP A 89 -15.27 -2.87 15.11
CA ASP A 89 -15.79 -3.98 14.32
C ASP A 89 -15.32 -3.95 12.87
N PHE A 90 -15.26 -5.13 12.24
CA PHE A 90 -14.87 -5.30 10.85
C PHE A 90 -15.79 -4.56 9.87
N GLY A 91 -17.10 -4.51 10.16
CA GLY A 91 -18.08 -3.80 9.35
C GLY A 91 -17.84 -2.29 9.26
N GLU A 92 -17.09 -1.70 10.19
CA GLU A 92 -16.74 -0.27 10.15
C GLU A 92 -15.70 0.07 9.08
N ILE A 93 -14.89 -0.91 8.66
CA ILE A 93 -13.77 -0.70 7.73
C ILE A 93 -13.90 -1.43 6.40
N VAL A 94 -14.82 -2.39 6.29
CA VAL A 94 -14.90 -3.32 5.14
C VAL A 94 -15.07 -2.62 3.79
N ASP A 95 -15.75 -1.47 3.75
CA ASP A 95 -15.96 -0.69 2.52
C ASP A 95 -14.78 0.26 2.20
N LYS A 96 -13.79 0.32 3.08
CA LYS A 96 -12.61 1.20 2.98
C LYS A 96 -11.31 0.43 2.76
N VAL A 97 -11.33 -0.89 2.98
CA VAL A 97 -10.18 -1.78 2.82
C VAL A 97 -10.46 -2.75 1.68
N GLY A 98 -9.53 -2.91 0.75
CA GLY A 98 -9.66 -3.83 -0.38
C GLY A 98 -9.28 -5.27 -0.01
N PHE A 99 -9.84 -6.25 -0.73
CA PHE A 99 -9.52 -7.66 -0.52
C PHE A 99 -9.47 -8.37 -1.88
N VAL A 100 -8.25 -8.66 -2.37
CA VAL A 100 -8.03 -9.35 -3.66
C VAL A 100 -8.63 -10.76 -3.63
N PHE A 101 -8.44 -11.47 -2.51
CA PHE A 101 -8.89 -12.85 -2.34
C PHE A 101 -9.86 -12.99 -1.16
N GLY A 102 -10.93 -13.77 -1.36
CA GLY A 102 -11.92 -14.04 -0.33
C GLY A 102 -11.33 -14.68 0.94
N GLY A 103 -10.34 -15.56 0.80
CA GLY A 103 -9.66 -16.18 1.94
C GLY A 103 -8.93 -15.16 2.84
N THR A 104 -8.37 -14.11 2.25
CA THR A 104 -7.71 -13.03 2.99
C THR A 104 -8.73 -12.14 3.70
N ARG A 105 -9.89 -11.89 3.09
CA ARG A 105 -11.01 -11.22 3.74
C ARG A 105 -11.50 -12.00 4.97
N ASP A 106 -11.71 -13.30 4.81
CA ASP A 106 -12.19 -14.17 5.89
C ASP A 106 -11.16 -14.24 7.03
N TYR A 107 -9.87 -14.33 6.70
CA TYR A 107 -8.81 -14.29 7.70
C TYR A 107 -8.80 -12.96 8.47
N PHE A 108 -8.87 -11.82 7.76
CA PHE A 108 -8.89 -10.50 8.37
C PHE A 108 -10.09 -10.36 9.32
N GLN A 109 -11.28 -10.77 8.88
CA GLN A 109 -12.49 -10.71 9.71
C GLN A 109 -12.35 -11.58 10.97
N ASN A 110 -11.81 -12.80 10.85
CA ASN A 110 -11.63 -13.71 11.98
C ASN A 110 -10.52 -13.28 12.95
N HIS A 111 -9.55 -12.49 12.48
CA HIS A 111 -8.43 -11.98 13.27
C HIS A 111 -8.43 -10.45 13.35
N PHE A 112 -9.62 -9.85 13.38
CA PHE A 112 -9.83 -8.43 13.15
C PHE A 112 -8.87 -7.52 13.92
N GLN A 113 -8.73 -7.70 15.23
CA GLN A 113 -7.88 -6.82 16.03
C GLN A 113 -6.40 -6.88 15.61
N LEU A 114 -5.87 -8.08 15.38
CA LEU A 114 -4.49 -8.27 14.93
C LEU A 114 -4.27 -7.69 13.54
N SER A 115 -5.13 -8.03 12.59
CA SER A 115 -5.01 -7.55 11.21
C SER A 115 -5.19 -6.03 11.11
N LYS A 116 -6.11 -5.46 11.88
CA LYS A 116 -6.32 -4.02 11.98
C LYS A 116 -5.09 -3.29 12.52
N GLU A 117 -4.48 -3.79 13.59
CA GLU A 117 -3.26 -3.19 14.16
C GLU A 117 -2.08 -3.26 13.19
N GLN A 118 -1.89 -4.39 12.51
CA GLN A 118 -0.83 -4.53 11.50
C GLN A 118 -1.07 -3.60 10.31
N LEU A 119 -2.30 -3.55 9.78
CA LEU A 119 -2.65 -2.65 8.68
C LEU A 119 -2.49 -1.18 9.08
N GLN A 120 -2.92 -0.81 10.28
CA GLN A 120 -2.77 0.55 10.81
C GLN A 120 -1.31 0.97 10.90
N LYS A 121 -0.43 0.07 11.36
CA LYS A 121 1.01 0.31 11.40
C LYS A 121 1.59 0.46 10.00
N MET A 122 1.23 -0.44 9.07
CA MET A 122 1.71 -0.41 7.69
C MET A 122 1.29 0.89 6.97
N VAL A 123 0.02 1.31 7.11
CA VAL A 123 -0.51 2.54 6.51
C VAL A 123 0.20 3.77 7.06
N SER A 124 0.42 3.83 8.38
CA SER A 124 1.15 4.92 9.03
C SER A 124 2.59 5.02 8.52
N GLU A 125 3.31 3.88 8.47
CA GLU A 125 4.69 3.82 7.97
C GLU A 125 4.78 4.23 6.49
N LEU A 126 3.83 3.81 5.66
CA LEU A 126 3.76 4.18 4.25
C LEU A 126 3.53 5.68 4.08
N ALA A 127 2.56 6.26 4.81
CA ALA A 127 2.25 7.68 4.73
C ALA A 127 3.45 8.55 5.14
N GLU A 128 4.13 8.20 6.23
CA GLU A 128 5.34 8.91 6.70
C GLU A 128 6.49 8.79 5.67
N TRP A 129 6.73 7.59 5.15
CA TRP A 129 7.75 7.37 4.13
C TRP A 129 7.46 8.15 2.84
N ALA A 130 6.22 8.14 2.37
CA ALA A 130 5.82 8.83 1.16
C ALA A 130 5.93 10.36 1.33
N GLU A 131 5.51 10.92 2.47
CA GLU A 131 5.59 12.35 2.77
C GLU A 131 7.05 12.87 2.73
N VAL A 132 7.99 12.09 3.28
CA VAL A 132 9.42 12.44 3.26
C VAL A 132 10.00 12.39 1.85
N ASN A 133 9.59 11.42 1.04
CA ASN A 133 10.23 11.15 -0.24
C ASN A 133 9.59 11.90 -1.41
N ILE A 134 8.28 12.16 -1.37
CA ILE A 134 7.60 12.87 -2.46
C ILE A 134 8.12 14.32 -2.59
N VAL A 135 8.49 14.95 -1.48
CA VAL A 135 9.11 16.28 -1.46
C VAL A 135 10.47 16.28 -2.15
N LYS A 136 11.24 15.18 -2.03
CA LYS A 136 12.60 15.08 -2.58
C LYS A 136 12.61 14.67 -4.04
N HIS A 137 11.73 13.75 -4.43
CA HIS A 137 11.77 13.08 -5.72
C HIS A 137 10.69 13.58 -6.69
N GLY A 138 9.64 14.24 -6.19
CA GLY A 138 8.53 14.78 -6.99
C GLY A 138 7.60 13.72 -7.59
N HIS A 139 8.03 12.47 -7.68
CA HIS A 139 7.27 11.31 -8.11
C HIS A 139 7.63 10.11 -7.24
N ILE A 140 6.69 9.18 -7.11
CA ILE A 140 6.96 7.82 -6.64
C ILE A 140 6.17 6.91 -7.60
N ALA A 141 6.86 6.03 -8.31
CA ALA A 141 6.23 5.10 -9.23
C ALA A 141 5.68 3.88 -8.46
N ILE A 142 4.52 3.39 -8.88
CA ILE A 142 3.96 2.11 -8.42
C ILE A 142 4.13 1.10 -9.54
N LEU A 143 5.01 0.13 -9.32
CA LEU A 143 5.28 -0.94 -10.27
C LEU A 143 4.37 -2.12 -9.91
N GLY A 144 3.39 -2.35 -10.77
CA GLY A 144 2.43 -3.45 -10.68
C GLY A 144 3.05 -4.82 -10.93
N ILE A 145 2.19 -5.84 -10.93
CA ILE A 145 2.55 -7.26 -11.10
C ILE A 145 2.62 -7.68 -12.57
#